data_AF-A0A7W1LA30-F1
#
_entry.id   AF-A0A7W1LA30-F1
#
_cell.length_a   1.000
_cell.length_b   1.000
_cell.length_c   1.000
_cell.angle_alpha   90.00
_cell.angle_beta   90.00
_cell.angle_gamma   90.00
#
_symmetry.space_group_name_H-M   'P 1'
#
loop_
_entity.id
_entity.type
_entity.pdbx_description
1 polymer ?
#
loop_
_entity_poly.entity_id
_entity_poly.type
_entity_poly.pdbx_seq_one_letter_code
_entity_poly.pdbx_strand_id
1 'polypeptide(L)'
;MLTKIYKLFVLIFILLAFAFAANAQNTTEIVAPNGQRRAVAGKDRTRNDEEIVLYSPDYYRKKPTFKNGVDVYVVGGKVSVIQDRAGAVYIQNKPDPGAISVGKDGFVLSANGAARKWILANLKVGDEVKISEIKEVKNANGEVAPASLIPCFAGAYYRKAVSSFDAWTGIVGIVKLGTPKVDESRLSEKDKQPLDNFSVYVGGRAGDKEIDAGLTWGFTKDEQGNMSKRRNTWRPFWRNETWSNAPAEKQFYWYPGDVVQMAVIVAGPGKLRLVIADATPQPKRVFQVEFDAKTFAPNVPRQFKRVNAIDQFGNEGKPVQPTKAEVTGAEWLQTFLMRGAGADAKQIPMDKTRFTDMRCPNGSNIVVNVTDAAKGAEKIDVFGTPKK
;
A
#
# COMPACT_ATOMS: atom_id res chain seq x y z
N MET A 1 -25.60 -7.63 -55.57
CA MET A 1 -24.14 -7.45 -55.38
C MET A 1 -23.95 -6.19 -54.57
N LEU A 2 -23.31 -6.11 -53.40
CA LEU A 2 -22.61 -7.07 -52.57
C LEU A 2 -22.71 -6.54 -51.12
N THR A 3 -22.99 -7.44 -50.20
CA THR A 3 -23.08 -7.31 -48.74
C THR A 3 -21.72 -7.18 -48.02
N LYS A 4 -21.76 -6.51 -46.85
CA LYS A 4 -20.99 -6.78 -45.59
C LYS A 4 -19.46 -6.53 -45.55
N ILE A 5 -18.99 -6.44 -44.28
CA ILE A 5 -17.61 -6.40 -43.72
C ILE A 5 -17.24 -4.96 -43.33
N TYR A 6 -17.16 -4.58 -42.04
CA TYR A 6 -16.07 -4.93 -41.12
C TYR A 6 -16.54 -5.21 -39.67
N LYS A 7 -16.52 -6.50 -39.30
CA LYS A 7 -16.13 -6.97 -37.96
C LYS A 7 -14.79 -7.67 -38.16
N LEU A 8 -13.69 -7.16 -37.60
CA LEU A 8 -12.57 -7.96 -37.10
C LEU A 8 -11.50 -7.05 -36.47
N PHE A 9 -11.28 -7.15 -35.16
CA PHE A 9 -9.92 -7.20 -34.64
C PHE A 9 -9.87 -8.23 -33.52
N VAL A 10 -9.01 -9.21 -33.76
CA VAL A 10 -8.76 -10.41 -32.96
C VAL A 10 -7.85 -10.04 -31.79
N LEU A 11 -8.21 -10.43 -30.57
CA LEU A 11 -7.24 -10.72 -29.52
C LEU A 11 -7.61 -12.06 -28.87
N ILE A 12 -6.92 -13.12 -29.29
CA ILE A 12 -7.00 -14.46 -28.70
C ILE A 12 -6.12 -14.45 -27.44
N PHE A 13 -6.71 -14.78 -26.29
CA PHE A 13 -5.99 -15.27 -25.11
C PHE A 13 -6.77 -16.41 -24.46
N ILE A 14 -6.03 -17.45 -24.08
CA ILE A 14 -6.51 -18.74 -23.58
C ILE A 14 -7.35 -18.55 -22.31
N LEU A 15 -8.58 -19.09 -22.33
CA LEU A 15 -9.46 -19.23 -21.17
C LEU A 15 -8.97 -20.40 -20.29
N LEU A 16 -8.54 -20.10 -19.07
CA LEU A 16 -8.52 -21.05 -17.96
C LEU A 16 -9.43 -20.50 -16.87
N ALA A 17 -10.70 -20.93 -16.91
CA ALA A 17 -11.68 -20.62 -15.90
C ALA A 17 -11.43 -21.48 -14.67
N PHE A 18 -10.78 -20.91 -13.65
CA PHE A 18 -10.81 -21.48 -12.30
C PHE A 18 -11.97 -20.85 -11.53
N ALA A 19 -12.96 -21.67 -11.19
CA ALA A 19 -13.98 -21.29 -10.22
C ALA A 19 -13.31 -21.23 -8.82
N PHE A 20 -13.24 -20.03 -8.25
CA PHE A 20 -12.73 -19.82 -6.91
C PHE A 20 -13.89 -19.67 -5.93
N ALA A 21 -14.07 -20.65 -5.04
CA ALA A 21 -14.88 -20.50 -3.85
C ALA A 21 -14.10 -19.67 -2.83
N ALA A 22 -14.60 -18.47 -2.51
CA ALA A 22 -14.02 -17.63 -1.47
C ALA A 22 -14.44 -18.14 -0.08
N ASN A 23 -13.56 -18.88 0.60
CA ASN A 23 -13.71 -19.12 2.03
C ASN A 23 -13.55 -17.80 2.78
N ALA A 24 -14.51 -17.46 3.65
CA ALA A 24 -14.37 -16.32 4.56
C ALA A 24 -13.20 -16.58 5.51
N GLN A 25 -12.26 -15.63 5.61
CA GLN A 25 -11.05 -15.81 6.41
C GLN A 25 -11.14 -14.96 7.67
N ASN A 26 -11.36 -15.59 8.82
CA ASN A 26 -11.29 -14.88 10.11
C ASN A 26 -9.86 -14.37 10.30
N THR A 27 -9.70 -13.07 10.55
CA THR A 27 -8.40 -12.49 10.90
C THR A 27 -8.28 -12.38 12.41
N THR A 28 -7.20 -12.93 12.96
CA THR A 28 -6.87 -12.80 14.38
C THR A 28 -5.96 -11.58 14.57
N GLU A 29 -6.24 -10.74 15.55
CA GLU A 29 -5.42 -9.59 15.90
C GLU A 29 -4.98 -9.62 17.36
N ILE A 30 -3.80 -9.04 17.61
CA ILE A 30 -3.34 -8.64 18.94
C ILE A 30 -3.75 -7.20 19.17
N VAL A 31 -4.41 -6.95 20.30
CA VAL A 31 -4.78 -5.62 20.78
C VAL A 31 -3.95 -5.29 22.02
N ALA A 32 -3.15 -4.23 21.92
CA ALA A 32 -2.34 -3.70 23.02
C ALA A 32 -3.18 -2.79 23.95
N PRO A 33 -2.73 -2.52 25.19
CA PRO A 33 -3.48 -1.69 26.15
C PRO A 33 -3.78 -0.27 25.65
N ASN A 34 -2.90 0.27 24.79
CA ASN A 34 -3.06 1.58 24.18
C ASN A 34 -4.05 1.59 22.99
N GLY A 35 -4.75 0.48 22.74
CA GLY A 35 -5.71 0.33 21.65
C GLY A 35 -5.10 0.06 20.28
N GLN A 36 -3.76 0.05 20.16
CA GLN A 36 -3.09 -0.33 18.91
C GLN A 36 -3.34 -1.80 18.61
N ARG A 37 -3.46 -2.11 17.31
CA ARG A 37 -3.81 -3.44 16.82
C ARG A 37 -2.77 -3.93 15.83
N ARG A 38 -2.55 -5.25 15.81
CA ARG A 38 -1.75 -5.89 14.76
C ARG A 38 -2.24 -7.29 14.43
N ALA A 39 -2.36 -7.56 13.15
CA ALA A 39 -2.75 -8.87 12.64
C ALA A 39 -1.74 -9.97 13.04
N VAL A 40 -2.28 -11.14 13.34
CA VAL A 40 -1.56 -12.39 13.56
C VAL A 40 -1.58 -13.18 12.25
N ALA A 41 -0.40 -13.51 11.74
CA ALA A 41 -0.22 -14.17 10.45
C ALA A 41 -0.44 -15.70 10.50
N GLY A 42 -0.64 -16.26 11.69
CA GLY A 42 -0.98 -17.67 11.87
C GLY A 42 -0.71 -18.17 13.29
N LYS A 43 -0.95 -19.47 13.48
CA LYS A 43 -0.73 -20.19 14.74
C LYS A 43 0.16 -21.40 14.52
N ASP A 44 1.09 -21.66 15.44
CA ASP A 44 1.91 -22.89 15.51
C ASP A 44 2.61 -23.25 14.18
N ARG A 45 3.15 -22.24 13.49
CA ARG A 45 3.88 -22.38 12.23
C ARG A 45 5.20 -21.64 12.24
N THR A 46 6.06 -21.83 11.25
CA THR A 46 7.26 -21.00 11.10
C THR A 46 6.88 -19.52 10.91
N ARG A 47 7.57 -18.63 11.63
CA ARG A 47 7.42 -17.16 11.51
C ARG A 47 8.31 -16.65 10.37
N ASN A 48 7.71 -15.95 9.39
CA ASN A 48 8.43 -15.25 8.33
C ASN A 48 8.78 -13.81 8.76
N ASP A 49 9.39 -13.06 7.85
CA ASP A 49 9.76 -11.67 8.09
C ASP A 49 8.51 -10.79 8.31
N GLU A 50 8.63 -9.82 9.22
CA GLU A 50 7.58 -8.83 9.56
C GLU A 50 6.26 -9.37 10.14
N GLU A 51 6.15 -10.68 10.36
CA GLU A 51 4.95 -11.34 10.89
C GLU A 51 4.88 -11.31 12.43
N ILE A 52 3.66 -11.41 12.96
CA ILE A 52 3.37 -11.95 14.30
C ILE A 52 2.78 -13.34 14.12
N VAL A 53 3.35 -14.35 14.79
CA VAL A 53 2.78 -15.71 14.87
C VAL A 53 2.49 -16.04 16.33
N LEU A 54 1.34 -16.66 16.57
CA LEU A 54 0.93 -17.13 17.89
C LEU A 54 1.36 -18.58 18.07
N TYR A 55 2.01 -18.91 19.17
CA TYR A 55 2.39 -20.28 19.49
C TYR A 55 1.72 -20.76 20.76
N SER A 56 1.21 -21.99 20.71
CA SER A 56 0.89 -22.75 21.91
C SER A 56 2.18 -23.05 22.68
N PRO A 57 2.14 -23.10 24.03
CA PRO A 57 3.34 -23.39 24.81
C PRO A 57 3.95 -24.75 24.48
N ASP A 58 3.12 -25.75 24.16
CA ASP A 58 3.60 -27.09 23.76
C ASP A 58 4.36 -27.08 22.44
N TYR A 59 3.86 -26.36 21.43
CA TYR A 59 4.57 -26.23 20.16
C TYR A 59 5.87 -25.45 20.36
N TYR A 60 5.82 -24.31 21.05
CA TYR A 60 6.98 -23.45 21.26
C TYR A 60 8.11 -24.16 22.02
N ARG A 61 7.81 -24.97 23.03
CA ARG A 61 8.82 -25.78 23.73
C ARG A 61 9.52 -26.78 22.81
N LYS A 62 8.79 -27.41 21.89
CA LYS A 62 9.34 -28.40 20.96
C LYS A 62 10.11 -27.75 19.81
N LYS A 63 9.64 -26.59 19.35
CA LYS A 63 10.14 -25.86 18.19
C LYS A 63 10.15 -24.36 18.47
N PRO A 64 11.10 -23.88 19.30
CA PRO A 64 11.20 -22.46 19.58
C PRO A 64 11.59 -21.69 18.31
N THR A 65 11.22 -20.41 18.28
CA THR A 65 11.51 -19.53 17.15
C THR A 65 13.01 -19.16 17.08
N PHE A 66 13.43 -18.64 15.94
CA PHE A 66 14.82 -18.20 15.74
C PHE A 66 15.11 -16.83 16.39
N LYS A 67 16.40 -16.55 16.60
CA LYS A 67 16.95 -15.34 17.25
C LYS A 67 16.62 -14.00 16.57
N ASN A 68 16.07 -14.01 15.36
CA ASN A 68 15.84 -12.83 14.53
C ASN A 68 14.59 -12.02 14.93
N GLY A 69 14.12 -12.14 16.16
CA GLY A 69 12.89 -11.46 16.59
C GLY A 69 12.77 -11.24 18.08
N VAL A 70 11.54 -10.92 18.49
CA VAL A 70 11.11 -10.84 19.88
C VAL A 70 10.09 -11.95 20.15
N ASP A 71 10.18 -12.56 21.32
CA ASP A 71 9.20 -13.50 21.82
C ASP A 71 8.55 -12.92 23.09
N VAL A 72 7.23 -13.02 23.19
CA VAL A 72 6.43 -12.50 24.31
C VAL A 72 5.58 -13.63 24.87
N TYR A 73 5.80 -14.00 26.13
CA TYR A 73 4.96 -14.99 26.79
C TYR A 73 3.81 -14.29 27.51
N VAL A 74 2.59 -14.72 27.22
CA VAL A 74 1.35 -14.16 27.76
C VAL A 74 0.63 -15.24 28.56
N VAL A 75 0.33 -14.96 29.83
CA VAL A 75 -0.36 -15.88 30.75
C VAL A 75 -1.55 -15.16 31.37
N GLY A 76 -2.73 -15.80 31.35
CA GLY A 76 -3.96 -15.17 31.85
C GLY A 76 -4.29 -13.84 31.15
N GLY A 77 -3.93 -13.71 29.89
CA GLY A 77 -4.11 -12.47 29.12
C GLY A 77 -3.13 -11.35 29.46
N LYS A 78 -2.11 -11.59 30.29
CA LYS A 78 -1.10 -10.58 30.65
C LYS A 78 0.29 -10.96 30.17
N VAL A 79 1.07 -9.98 29.73
CA VAL A 79 2.47 -10.19 29.36
C VAL A 79 3.27 -10.59 30.60
N SER A 80 3.80 -11.80 30.59
CA SER A 80 4.67 -12.32 31.64
C SER A 80 6.14 -12.01 31.35
N VAL A 81 6.57 -12.18 30.09
CA VAL A 81 7.97 -12.01 29.67
C VAL A 81 8.03 -11.42 28.27
N ILE A 82 8.98 -10.52 28.01
CA ILE A 82 9.38 -10.07 26.67
C ILE A 82 10.87 -10.35 26.51
N GLN A 83 11.25 -11.10 25.48
CA GLN A 83 12.64 -11.44 25.16
C GLN A 83 13.00 -10.97 23.76
N ASP A 84 13.70 -9.85 23.70
CA ASP A 84 14.18 -9.27 22.44
C ASP A 84 15.52 -9.88 22.00
N ARG A 85 15.46 -11.06 21.42
CA ARG A 85 16.63 -11.82 20.96
C ARG A 85 17.36 -11.12 19.82
N ALA A 86 16.60 -10.51 18.89
CA ALA A 86 17.18 -9.77 17.77
C ALA A 86 17.93 -8.52 18.25
N GLY A 87 17.37 -7.79 19.23
CA GLY A 87 18.02 -6.64 19.82
C GLY A 87 19.31 -7.00 20.54
N ALA A 88 19.30 -8.09 21.31
CA ALA A 88 20.51 -8.59 21.97
C ALA A 88 21.62 -8.91 20.96
N VAL A 89 21.30 -9.70 19.92
CA VAL A 89 22.29 -10.18 18.95
C VAL A 89 22.75 -9.09 18.00
N TYR A 90 21.83 -8.40 17.34
CA TYR A 90 22.14 -7.54 16.19
C TYR A 90 22.32 -6.07 16.54
N ILE A 91 21.85 -5.62 17.70
CA ILE A 91 21.96 -4.21 18.13
C ILE A 91 22.97 -4.09 19.27
N GLN A 92 22.92 -4.97 20.26
CA GLN A 92 23.80 -4.91 21.43
C GLN A 92 25.07 -5.76 21.30
N ASN A 93 25.21 -6.53 20.22
CA ASN A 93 26.32 -7.46 20.00
C ASN A 93 26.54 -8.42 21.19
N LYS A 94 25.44 -8.89 21.80
CA LYS A 94 25.46 -9.86 22.90
C LYS A 94 25.10 -11.26 22.37
N PRO A 95 25.53 -12.34 23.07
CA PRO A 95 25.03 -13.68 22.78
C PRO A 95 23.50 -13.72 22.79
N ASP A 96 22.92 -14.56 21.94
CA ASP A 96 21.49 -14.81 21.93
C ASP A 96 21.06 -15.34 23.30
N PRO A 97 20.14 -14.66 24.02
CA PRO A 97 19.72 -15.11 25.34
C PRO A 97 18.88 -16.40 25.29
N GLY A 98 18.56 -16.89 24.09
CA GLY A 98 17.81 -18.11 23.88
C GLY A 98 16.30 -17.89 23.89
N ALA A 99 15.57 -19.00 23.75
CA ALA A 99 14.12 -19.00 23.77
C ALA A 99 13.60 -18.73 25.20
N ILE A 100 12.43 -18.12 25.30
CA ILE A 100 11.79 -17.91 26.61
C ILE A 100 11.34 -19.24 27.22
N SER A 101 11.51 -19.37 28.54
CA SER A 101 10.93 -20.48 29.28
C SER A 101 9.42 -20.26 29.41
N VAL A 102 8.63 -21.26 29.01
CA VAL A 102 7.16 -21.17 29.00
C VAL A 102 6.52 -22.33 29.76
N GLY A 103 5.53 -21.99 30.58
CA GLY A 103 4.67 -22.94 31.31
C GLY A 103 3.57 -23.55 30.43
N LYS A 104 2.62 -24.28 31.02
CA LYS A 104 1.56 -24.97 30.26
C LYS A 104 0.45 -24.02 29.77
N ASP A 105 0.25 -22.92 30.47
CA ASP A 105 -0.85 -21.99 30.22
C ASP A 105 -0.46 -20.85 29.28
N GLY A 106 -1.46 -20.23 28.66
CA GLY A 106 -1.24 -19.04 27.84
C GLY A 106 -0.70 -19.32 26.44
N PHE A 107 0.08 -18.39 25.89
CA PHE A 107 0.62 -18.46 24.53
C PHE A 107 1.87 -17.59 24.38
N VAL A 108 2.63 -17.82 23.30
CA VAL A 108 3.76 -16.99 22.90
C VAL A 108 3.41 -16.19 21.65
N LEU A 109 3.61 -14.87 21.69
CA LEU A 109 3.66 -14.05 20.48
C LEU A 109 5.10 -13.95 20.01
N SER A 110 5.35 -14.35 18.79
CA SER A 110 6.67 -14.23 18.20
C SER A 110 6.62 -13.26 17.01
N ALA A 111 7.49 -12.25 17.01
CA ALA A 111 7.51 -11.23 15.97
C ALA A 111 8.90 -10.88 15.42
N ASN A 112 8.99 -10.62 14.11
CA ASN A 112 10.21 -10.18 13.41
C ASN A 112 10.01 -8.78 12.79
N GLY A 113 11.10 -8.06 12.51
CA GLY A 113 11.08 -6.90 11.61
C GLY A 113 10.16 -5.77 12.07
N ALA A 114 9.26 -5.31 11.21
CA ALA A 114 8.27 -4.30 11.56
C ALA A 114 7.34 -4.74 12.71
N ALA A 115 7.03 -6.03 12.83
CA ALA A 115 6.20 -6.55 13.91
C ALA A 115 6.93 -6.59 15.25
N ARG A 116 8.23 -6.92 15.23
CA ARG A 116 9.08 -6.77 16.41
C ARG A 116 9.07 -5.34 16.93
N LYS A 117 9.31 -4.35 16.04
CA LYS A 117 9.28 -2.93 16.41
C LYS A 117 7.94 -2.53 17.02
N TRP A 118 6.84 -3.03 16.45
CA TRP A 118 5.51 -2.80 16.98
C TRP A 118 5.32 -3.40 18.37
N ILE A 119 5.73 -4.64 18.62
CA ILE A 119 5.64 -5.26 19.96
C ILE A 119 6.39 -4.40 20.99
N LEU A 120 7.65 -4.06 20.70
CA LEU A 120 8.51 -3.32 21.64
C LEU A 120 8.00 -1.89 21.91
N ALA A 121 7.25 -1.30 20.97
CA ALA A 121 6.67 0.02 21.14
C ALA A 121 5.32 0.00 21.89
N ASN A 122 4.60 -1.12 21.90
CA ASN A 122 3.21 -1.18 22.35
C ASN A 122 2.94 -2.12 23.53
N LEU A 123 3.88 -3.02 23.86
CA LEU A 123 3.72 -4.00 24.94
C LEU A 123 4.85 -3.89 25.96
N LYS A 124 4.51 -4.07 27.23
CA LYS A 124 5.40 -4.15 28.39
C LYS A 124 4.99 -5.32 29.28
N VAL A 125 5.90 -5.78 30.12
CA VAL A 125 5.57 -6.80 31.14
C VAL A 125 4.47 -6.26 32.06
N GLY A 126 3.44 -7.09 32.29
CA GLY A 126 2.23 -6.75 33.05
C GLY A 126 1.05 -6.27 32.20
N ASP A 127 1.28 -5.87 30.94
CA ASP A 127 0.24 -5.36 30.05
C ASP A 127 -0.81 -6.43 29.73
N GLU A 128 -2.08 -6.03 29.68
CA GLU A 128 -3.15 -6.87 29.16
C GLU A 128 -3.06 -6.95 27.63
N VAL A 129 -3.08 -8.17 27.11
CA VAL A 129 -3.07 -8.47 25.68
C VAL A 129 -4.35 -9.20 25.32
N LYS A 130 -5.14 -8.60 24.45
CA LYS A 130 -6.38 -9.22 23.95
C LYS A 130 -6.14 -9.82 22.58
N ILE A 131 -6.66 -11.03 22.38
CA ILE A 131 -6.79 -11.63 21.07
C ILE A 131 -8.21 -11.34 20.59
N SER A 132 -8.33 -10.63 19.47
CA SER A 132 -9.61 -10.36 18.83
C SER A 132 -9.72 -11.21 17.57
N GLU A 133 -10.81 -11.96 17.44
CA GLU A 133 -11.21 -12.50 16.14
C GLU A 133 -12.06 -11.45 15.44
N ILE A 134 -11.56 -10.91 14.34
CA ILE A 134 -12.37 -10.10 13.44
C ILE A 134 -13.04 -11.07 12.48
N LYS A 135 -14.34 -11.28 12.68
CA LYS A 135 -15.17 -11.89 11.65
C LYS A 135 -15.27 -10.92 10.49
N GLU A 136 -14.92 -11.37 9.29
CA GLU A 136 -15.13 -10.60 8.07
C GLU A 136 -16.60 -10.20 7.97
N VAL A 137 -16.90 -8.91 8.10
CA VAL A 137 -18.23 -8.40 7.80
C VAL A 137 -18.31 -8.27 6.29
N LYS A 138 -18.96 -9.26 5.66
CA LYS A 138 -19.29 -9.19 4.24
C LYS A 138 -20.57 -8.37 4.05
N ASN A 139 -20.57 -7.44 3.11
CA ASN A 139 -21.78 -6.73 2.72
C ASN A 139 -22.72 -7.64 1.90
N ALA A 140 -23.90 -7.14 1.54
CA ALA A 140 -24.89 -7.88 0.76
C ALA A 140 -24.36 -8.41 -0.61
N ASN A 141 -23.28 -7.83 -1.12
CA ASN A 141 -22.62 -8.26 -2.36
C ASN A 141 -21.48 -9.27 -2.12
N GLY A 142 -21.29 -9.72 -0.88
CA GLY A 142 -20.22 -10.63 -0.49
C GLY A 142 -18.84 -9.98 -0.39
N GLU A 143 -18.75 -8.64 -0.42
CA GLU A 143 -17.50 -7.90 -0.30
C GLU A 143 -17.12 -7.69 1.16
N VAL A 144 -15.83 -7.84 1.49
CA VAL A 144 -15.31 -7.56 2.84
C VAL A 144 -15.28 -6.04 3.05
N ALA A 145 -15.84 -5.56 4.16
CA ALA A 145 -15.78 -4.14 4.51
C ALA A 145 -14.33 -3.67 4.78
N PRO A 146 -13.95 -2.44 4.39
CA PRO A 146 -12.64 -1.88 4.73
C PRO A 146 -12.50 -1.68 6.25
N ALA A 147 -11.26 -1.61 6.73
CA ALA A 147 -11.00 -1.26 8.12
C ALA A 147 -11.57 0.14 8.44
N SER A 148 -12.12 0.34 9.63
CA SER A 148 -12.64 1.65 10.03
C SER A 148 -11.53 2.70 10.23
N LEU A 149 -10.31 2.24 10.53
CA LEU A 149 -9.14 3.08 10.75
C LEU A 149 -7.87 2.33 10.38
N ILE A 150 -6.94 3.00 9.70
CA ILE A 150 -5.56 2.53 9.48
C ILE A 150 -4.62 3.66 9.93
N PRO A 151 -3.64 3.37 10.82
CA PRO A 151 -2.68 4.37 11.26
C PRO A 151 -1.86 4.95 10.10
N CYS A 152 -1.52 6.23 10.21
CA CYS A 152 -0.59 6.86 9.28
C CYS A 152 0.81 6.24 9.41
N PHE A 153 1.39 5.87 8.28
CA PHE A 153 2.82 5.66 8.15
C PHE A 153 3.52 7.02 8.05
N ALA A 154 4.54 7.24 8.86
CA ALA A 154 5.24 8.52 8.98
C ALA A 154 6.19 8.77 7.81
N GLY A 155 6.46 10.05 7.52
CA GLY A 155 7.50 10.48 6.57
C GLY A 155 7.00 11.25 5.34
N ALA A 156 5.68 11.39 5.17
CA ALA A 156 5.08 12.09 4.04
C ALA A 156 3.74 12.75 4.41
N TYR A 157 3.31 13.71 3.58
CA TYR A 157 1.94 14.24 3.59
C TYR A 157 1.16 13.53 2.50
N TYR A 158 0.05 12.87 2.82
CA TYR A 158 -0.71 12.14 1.81
C TYR A 158 -2.17 11.92 2.15
N ARG A 159 -2.97 11.81 1.10
CA ARG A 159 -4.31 11.22 1.10
C ARG A 159 -4.19 9.82 0.52
N LYS A 160 -4.53 8.78 1.29
CA LYS A 160 -4.59 7.38 0.83
C LYS A 160 -6.00 6.84 1.03
N ALA A 161 -6.63 6.41 -0.06
CA ALA A 161 -7.86 5.61 -0.03
C ALA A 161 -7.46 4.16 -0.29
N VAL A 162 -7.71 3.25 0.64
CA VAL A 162 -7.32 1.84 0.55
C VAL A 162 -8.50 0.92 0.81
N SER A 163 -8.67 -0.10 -0.04
CA SER A 163 -9.75 -1.07 0.06
C SER A 163 -9.55 -2.06 1.21
N SER A 164 -10.56 -2.89 1.46
CA SER A 164 -10.39 -4.13 2.24
C SER A 164 -9.45 -5.12 1.56
N PHE A 165 -8.88 -6.03 2.35
CA PHE A 165 -8.30 -7.26 1.80
C PHE A 165 -9.48 -8.14 1.34
N ASP A 166 -9.61 -8.35 0.04
CA ASP A 166 -10.68 -9.14 -0.57
C ASP A 166 -10.18 -9.77 -1.89
N ALA A 167 -11.08 -10.37 -2.65
CA ALA A 167 -10.87 -10.92 -3.99
C ALA A 167 -10.78 -9.85 -5.09
N TRP A 168 -10.27 -8.66 -4.75
CA TRP A 168 -9.99 -7.61 -5.72
C TRP A 168 -8.93 -8.09 -6.73
N THR A 169 -9.02 -7.66 -7.98
CA THR A 169 -8.09 -8.04 -9.06
C THR A 169 -7.45 -6.83 -9.73
N GLY A 170 -7.77 -5.63 -9.30
CA GLY A 170 -7.15 -4.41 -9.79
C GLY A 170 -7.81 -3.15 -9.25
N ILE A 171 -7.25 -2.02 -9.65
CA ILE A 171 -7.80 -0.69 -9.50
C ILE A 171 -7.56 0.09 -10.78
N VAL A 172 -8.56 0.89 -11.17
CA VAL A 172 -8.47 1.82 -12.29
C VAL A 172 -9.04 3.16 -11.86
N GLY A 173 -8.43 4.24 -12.30
CA GLY A 173 -8.97 5.58 -12.12
C GLY A 173 -8.66 6.48 -13.31
N ILE A 174 -9.48 7.51 -13.47
CA ILE A 174 -9.17 8.65 -14.33
C ILE A 174 -8.87 9.82 -13.42
N VAL A 175 -7.70 10.43 -13.60
CA VAL A 175 -7.21 11.51 -12.75
C VAL A 175 -6.75 12.69 -13.59
N LYS A 176 -7.26 13.87 -13.27
CA LYS A 176 -6.68 15.15 -13.66
C LYS A 176 -5.49 15.43 -12.75
N LEU A 177 -4.33 15.63 -13.33
CA LEU A 177 -3.08 15.84 -12.59
C LEU A 177 -3.04 17.23 -11.97
N GLY A 178 -2.63 17.29 -10.71
CA GLY A 178 -2.48 18.55 -9.99
C GLY A 178 -1.23 19.33 -10.42
N THR A 179 -1.14 20.54 -9.89
CA THR A 179 -0.01 21.46 -10.04
C THR A 179 0.86 21.41 -8.80
N PRO A 180 2.07 20.84 -8.88
CA PRO A 180 3.03 20.91 -7.80
C PRO A 180 3.60 22.31 -7.62
N LYS A 181 3.86 22.69 -6.37
CA LYS A 181 4.63 23.87 -5.98
C LYS A 181 5.63 23.48 -4.91
N VAL A 182 6.90 23.66 -5.24
CA VAL A 182 8.04 23.31 -4.39
C VAL A 182 8.23 24.33 -3.27
N ASP A 183 8.80 23.89 -2.16
CA ASP A 183 9.31 24.77 -1.11
C ASP A 183 10.79 25.07 -1.39
N GLU A 184 11.06 26.28 -1.89
CA GLU A 184 12.44 26.73 -2.19
C GLU A 184 13.30 26.91 -0.93
N SER A 185 12.71 26.88 0.27
CA SER A 185 13.48 26.84 1.53
C SER A 185 13.93 25.43 1.93
N ARG A 186 13.47 24.39 1.22
CA ARG A 186 13.78 22.97 1.50
C ARG A 186 14.48 22.31 0.33
N LEU A 187 15.63 22.85 -0.02
CA LEU A 187 16.51 22.29 -1.02
C LEU A 187 17.66 21.51 -0.38
N SER A 188 18.03 20.40 -1.00
CA SER A 188 19.23 19.64 -0.67
C SER A 188 20.46 20.53 -0.84
N GLU A 189 21.37 20.54 0.15
CA GLU A 189 22.60 21.32 0.05
C GLU A 189 23.50 20.84 -1.09
N LYS A 190 23.48 19.53 -1.37
CA LYS A 190 24.35 18.82 -2.30
C LYS A 190 24.09 19.17 -3.76
N ASP A 191 22.83 19.17 -4.18
CA ASP A 191 22.43 19.29 -5.59
C ASP A 191 21.35 20.36 -5.81
N LYS A 192 21.00 21.09 -4.74
CA LYS A 192 19.98 22.14 -4.72
C LYS A 192 18.61 21.65 -5.19
N GLN A 193 18.33 20.34 -5.18
CA GLN A 193 17.03 19.80 -5.56
C GLN A 193 16.04 19.85 -4.39
N PRO A 194 14.73 20.02 -4.64
CA PRO A 194 13.71 19.95 -3.60
C PRO A 194 13.73 18.62 -2.83
N LEU A 195 13.68 18.72 -1.51
CA LEU A 195 13.58 17.57 -0.59
C LEU A 195 12.17 16.99 -0.53
N ASP A 196 11.17 17.75 -0.98
CA ASP A 196 9.78 17.31 -1.11
C ASP A 196 9.52 16.93 -2.57
N ASN A 197 8.96 15.74 -2.81
CA ASN A 197 8.58 15.25 -4.13
C ASN A 197 7.09 14.95 -4.19
N PHE A 198 6.50 15.04 -5.37
CA PHE A 198 5.07 14.87 -5.54
C PHE A 198 4.78 13.54 -6.24
N SER A 199 3.73 12.86 -5.79
CA SER A 199 3.30 11.61 -6.42
C SER A 199 1.77 11.51 -6.43
N VAL A 200 1.25 10.92 -7.49
CA VAL A 200 -0.15 10.49 -7.61
C VAL A 200 -0.13 9.09 -8.19
N TYR A 201 -0.60 8.12 -7.42
CA TYR A 201 -0.39 6.73 -7.77
C TYR A 201 -1.51 5.82 -7.29
N VAL A 202 -1.54 4.65 -7.89
CA VAL A 202 -2.32 3.52 -7.43
C VAL A 202 -1.38 2.41 -6.96
N GLY A 203 -1.93 1.33 -6.45
CA GLY A 203 -1.13 0.18 -6.07
C GLY A 203 -1.95 -0.74 -5.21
N GLY A 204 -1.27 -1.57 -4.44
CA GLY A 204 -1.97 -2.52 -3.59
C GLY A 204 -1.06 -3.21 -2.61
N ARG A 205 -1.66 -4.08 -1.82
CA ARG A 205 -0.95 -4.93 -0.88
C ARG A 205 -1.52 -6.33 -0.94
N ALA A 206 -0.65 -7.32 -1.02
CA ALA A 206 -1.00 -8.73 -0.85
C ALA A 206 0.03 -9.35 0.09
N GLY A 207 -0.42 -10.02 1.14
CA GLY A 207 0.45 -10.46 2.23
C GLY A 207 1.20 -9.31 2.91
N ASP A 208 2.52 -9.45 3.00
CA ASP A 208 3.47 -8.49 3.59
C ASP A 208 4.00 -7.45 2.60
N LYS A 209 3.76 -7.59 1.28
CA LYS A 209 4.32 -6.71 0.27
C LYS A 209 3.36 -5.62 -0.20
N GLU A 210 3.80 -4.37 -0.10
CA GLU A 210 3.14 -3.18 -0.64
C GLU A 210 3.73 -2.81 -2.01
N ILE A 211 2.87 -2.44 -2.94
CA ILE A 211 3.19 -1.99 -4.29
C ILE A 211 2.73 -0.55 -4.46
N ASP A 212 3.60 0.28 -5.04
CA ASP A 212 3.32 1.66 -5.45
C ASP A 212 3.59 1.79 -6.94
N ALA A 213 2.61 2.24 -7.72
CA ALA A 213 2.75 2.36 -9.17
C ALA A 213 1.83 3.44 -9.73
N GLY A 214 2.41 4.40 -10.45
CA GLY A 214 1.68 5.57 -10.92
C GLY A 214 2.60 6.65 -11.45
N LEU A 215 2.32 7.90 -11.11
CA LEU A 215 3.09 9.06 -11.57
C LEU A 215 3.83 9.74 -10.43
N THR A 216 5.09 10.09 -10.68
CA THR A 216 5.92 10.90 -9.78
C THR A 216 6.38 12.16 -10.51
N TRP A 217 6.59 13.25 -9.78
CA TRP A 217 7.19 14.45 -10.33
C TRP A 217 8.66 14.18 -10.64
N GLY A 218 9.07 14.42 -11.87
CA GLY A 218 10.34 13.97 -12.42
C GLY A 218 10.93 14.95 -13.42
N PHE A 219 12.15 14.66 -13.84
CA PHE A 219 12.89 15.44 -14.83
C PHE A 219 12.56 15.01 -16.26
N THR A 220 12.57 15.96 -17.19
CA THR A 220 12.54 15.72 -18.64
C THR A 220 13.95 15.66 -19.24
N LYS A 221 14.07 15.06 -20.42
CA LYS A 221 15.18 15.24 -21.36
C LYS A 221 14.72 16.05 -22.57
N ASP A 222 15.56 16.96 -23.04
CA ASP A 222 15.38 17.60 -24.34
C ASP A 222 15.80 16.68 -25.50
N GLU A 223 15.70 17.17 -26.74
CA GLU A 223 16.04 16.42 -27.95
C GLU A 223 17.54 16.12 -28.07
N GLN A 224 18.38 16.90 -27.40
CA GLN A 224 19.82 16.73 -27.32
C GLN A 224 20.22 15.81 -26.16
N GLY A 225 19.25 15.31 -25.39
CA GLY A 225 19.46 14.42 -24.25
C GLY A 225 19.80 15.13 -22.94
N ASN A 226 19.79 16.46 -22.90
CA ASN A 226 20.07 17.21 -21.69
C ASN A 226 18.90 17.12 -20.71
N MET A 227 19.23 16.89 -19.45
CA MET A 227 18.26 16.84 -18.37
C MET A 227 17.78 18.25 -17.98
N SER A 228 16.49 18.39 -17.66
CA SER A 228 15.98 19.62 -17.05
C SER A 228 16.67 19.90 -15.71
N LYS A 229 16.90 21.19 -15.39
CA LYS A 229 17.54 21.59 -14.12
C LYS A 229 16.69 21.27 -12.88
N ARG A 230 15.38 21.17 -13.08
CA ARG A 230 14.36 20.90 -12.06
C ARG A 230 13.38 19.85 -12.59
N ARG A 231 12.75 19.12 -11.67
CA ARG A 231 11.60 18.28 -11.98
C ARG A 231 10.46 19.16 -12.49
N ASN A 232 9.85 18.78 -13.60
CA ASN A 232 8.93 19.61 -14.38
C ASN A 232 7.84 18.79 -15.11
N THR A 233 7.72 17.50 -14.82
CA THR A 233 6.74 16.62 -15.46
C THR A 233 6.32 15.47 -14.53
N TRP A 234 5.12 14.95 -14.72
CA TRP A 234 4.65 13.70 -14.15
C TRP A 234 5.14 12.52 -15.00
N ARG A 235 5.86 11.57 -14.39
CA ARG A 235 6.44 10.41 -15.08
C ARG A 235 6.05 9.08 -14.44
N PRO A 236 5.85 8.02 -15.23
CA PRO A 236 5.53 6.71 -14.68
C PRO A 236 6.65 6.15 -13.79
N PHE A 237 6.25 5.59 -12.66
CA PHE A 237 7.11 4.81 -11.77
C PHE A 237 6.36 3.57 -11.26
N TRP A 238 7.11 2.55 -10.84
CA TRP A 238 6.59 1.41 -10.09
C TRP A 238 7.62 0.89 -9.10
N ARG A 239 7.15 0.35 -7.98
CA ARG A 239 7.97 -0.18 -6.88
C ARG A 239 7.43 -1.53 -6.42
N ASN A 240 8.25 -2.57 -6.56
CA ASN A 240 8.00 -3.95 -6.14
C ASN A 240 9.16 -4.51 -5.31
N GLU A 241 9.68 -3.69 -4.38
CA GLU A 241 10.97 -3.75 -3.64
C GLU A 241 12.05 -2.85 -4.23
N THR A 242 12.15 -2.76 -5.56
CA THR A 242 13.07 -1.86 -6.24
C THR A 242 12.34 -0.70 -6.89
N TRP A 243 12.96 0.47 -6.92
CA TRP A 243 12.40 1.63 -7.62
C TRP A 243 12.67 1.54 -9.13
N SER A 244 11.62 1.68 -9.93
CA SER A 244 11.71 1.72 -11.39
C SER A 244 10.97 2.92 -11.97
N ASN A 245 11.43 3.43 -13.11
CA ASN A 245 10.79 4.53 -13.84
C ASN A 245 10.66 4.17 -15.31
N ALA A 246 9.66 4.73 -15.99
CA ALA A 246 9.64 4.72 -17.45
C ALA A 246 10.87 5.47 -18.00
N PRO A 247 11.31 5.18 -19.24
CA PRO A 247 12.32 5.96 -19.93
C PRO A 247 12.03 7.47 -19.90
N ALA A 248 13.08 8.29 -19.91
CA ALA A 248 12.94 9.74 -19.96
C ALA A 248 12.69 10.18 -21.40
N GLU A 249 11.48 9.95 -21.90
CA GLU A 249 11.08 10.23 -23.29
C GLU A 249 9.77 11.03 -23.33
N LYS A 250 9.62 11.91 -24.34
CA LYS A 250 8.47 12.82 -24.48
C LYS A 250 7.11 12.12 -24.41
N GLN A 251 7.02 10.91 -24.95
CA GLN A 251 5.81 10.08 -24.94
C GLN A 251 5.37 9.59 -23.54
N PHE A 252 6.23 9.73 -22.52
CA PHE A 252 5.95 9.36 -21.12
C PHE A 252 5.95 10.57 -20.19
N TYR A 253 5.77 11.78 -20.72
CA TYR A 253 5.69 13.02 -19.96
C TYR A 253 4.24 13.51 -19.93
N TRP A 254 3.72 13.68 -18.72
CA TRP A 254 2.45 14.37 -18.47
C TRP A 254 2.68 15.65 -17.67
N TYR A 255 1.75 16.59 -17.78
CA TYR A 255 1.87 17.92 -17.18
C TYR A 255 0.65 18.23 -16.30
N PRO A 256 0.78 19.21 -15.38
CA PRO A 256 -0.37 19.67 -14.61
C PRO A 256 -1.58 19.99 -15.50
N GLY A 257 -2.75 19.53 -15.10
CA GLY A 257 -4.00 19.67 -15.85
C GLY A 257 -4.28 18.55 -16.86
N ASP A 258 -3.28 17.76 -17.27
CA ASP A 258 -3.51 16.57 -18.09
C ASP A 258 -4.46 15.60 -17.38
N VAL A 259 -5.31 14.91 -18.16
CA VAL A 259 -6.20 13.88 -17.65
C VAL A 259 -5.69 12.52 -18.11
N VAL A 260 -5.41 11.64 -17.16
CA VAL A 260 -4.81 10.33 -17.42
C VAL A 260 -5.67 9.20 -16.85
N GLN A 261 -5.75 8.10 -17.58
CA GLN A 261 -6.19 6.83 -17.03
C GLN A 261 -4.99 6.15 -16.38
N MET A 262 -5.16 5.67 -15.16
CA MET A 262 -4.15 4.95 -14.39
C MET A 262 -4.74 3.65 -13.86
N ALA A 263 -4.06 2.53 -14.09
CA ALA A 263 -4.52 1.24 -13.60
C ALA A 263 -3.36 0.36 -13.11
N VAL A 264 -3.63 -0.40 -12.05
CA VAL A 264 -2.81 -1.54 -11.63
C VAL A 264 -3.73 -2.76 -11.57
N ILE A 265 -3.42 -3.77 -12.39
CA ILE A 265 -4.25 -4.97 -12.53
C ILE A 265 -3.40 -6.22 -12.34
N VAL A 266 -4.02 -7.28 -11.83
CA VAL A 266 -3.42 -8.61 -11.75
C VAL A 266 -3.30 -9.16 -13.17
N ALA A 267 -2.06 -9.32 -13.65
CA ALA A 267 -1.76 -9.77 -15.00
C ALA A 267 -1.56 -11.30 -15.09
N GLY A 268 -1.43 -11.96 -13.93
CA GLY A 268 -1.23 -13.39 -13.79
C GLY A 268 -0.77 -13.73 -12.37
N PRO A 269 -0.51 -15.01 -12.07
CA PRO A 269 0.01 -15.43 -10.78
C PRO A 269 1.29 -14.68 -10.41
N GLY A 270 1.23 -13.87 -9.34
CA GLY A 270 2.40 -13.14 -8.85
C GLY A 270 2.88 -12.03 -9.78
N LYS A 271 2.02 -11.50 -10.67
CA LYS A 271 2.35 -10.41 -11.60
C LYS A 271 1.30 -9.31 -11.58
N LEU A 272 1.79 -8.08 -11.67
CA LEU A 272 0.96 -6.89 -11.86
C LEU A 272 1.30 -6.22 -13.19
N ARG A 273 0.32 -5.53 -13.75
CA ARG A 273 0.50 -4.63 -14.90
C ARG A 273 0.10 -3.23 -14.49
N LEU A 274 1.02 -2.28 -14.69
CA LEU A 274 0.75 -0.84 -14.63
C LEU A 274 0.39 -0.36 -16.04
N VAL A 275 -0.70 0.40 -16.15
CA VAL A 275 -1.09 1.11 -17.37
C VAL A 275 -1.30 2.59 -17.02
N ILE A 276 -0.67 3.48 -17.78
CA ILE A 276 -0.89 4.93 -17.71
C ILE A 276 -1.09 5.45 -19.14
N ALA A 277 -2.21 6.09 -19.40
CA ALA A 277 -2.52 6.59 -20.74
C ALA A 277 -3.25 7.93 -20.68
N ASP A 278 -3.22 8.70 -21.77
CA ASP A 278 -4.15 9.81 -21.93
C ASP A 278 -5.60 9.31 -21.77
N ALA A 279 -6.42 10.02 -21.00
CA ALA A 279 -7.82 9.64 -20.76
C ALA A 279 -8.72 10.03 -21.94
N THR A 280 -8.46 9.48 -23.12
CA THR A 280 -9.23 9.72 -24.34
C THR A 280 -9.51 8.40 -25.05
N PRO A 281 -10.52 8.34 -25.95
CA PRO A 281 -10.79 7.12 -26.73
C PRO A 281 -9.62 6.65 -27.61
N GLN A 282 -8.69 7.55 -27.97
CA GLN A 282 -7.51 7.26 -28.79
C GLN A 282 -6.29 7.90 -28.14
N PRO A 283 -5.72 7.27 -27.09
CA PRO A 283 -4.62 7.85 -26.34
C PRO A 283 -3.36 7.99 -27.21
N LYS A 284 -2.73 9.16 -27.16
CA LYS A 284 -1.47 9.40 -27.86
C LYS A 284 -0.27 8.97 -27.02
N ARG A 285 -0.33 9.23 -25.72
CA ARG A 285 0.66 8.77 -24.73
C ARG A 285 0.10 7.54 -24.02
N VAL A 286 0.86 6.44 -24.07
CA VAL A 286 0.55 5.18 -23.38
C VAL A 286 1.84 4.60 -22.82
N PHE A 287 1.87 4.35 -21.52
CA PHE A 287 2.90 3.57 -20.85
C PHE A 287 2.26 2.31 -20.27
N GLN A 288 2.88 1.15 -20.53
CA GLN A 288 2.46 -0.11 -19.94
C GLN A 288 3.68 -0.94 -19.58
N VAL A 289 3.65 -1.56 -18.40
CA VAL A 289 4.68 -2.49 -17.95
C VAL A 289 4.06 -3.59 -17.11
N GLU A 290 4.52 -4.83 -17.31
CA GLU A 290 4.30 -5.94 -16.38
C GLU A 290 5.52 -6.11 -15.50
N PHE A 291 5.28 -6.37 -14.22
CA PHE A 291 6.36 -6.57 -13.25
C PHE A 291 5.95 -7.61 -12.21
N ASP A 292 6.98 -8.21 -11.59
CA ASP A 292 6.79 -9.24 -10.59
C ASP A 292 6.21 -8.65 -9.30
N ALA A 293 5.24 -9.36 -8.75
CA ALA A 293 4.58 -9.03 -7.49
C ALA A 293 4.18 -10.36 -6.83
N LYS A 294 5.19 -11.12 -6.37
CA LYS A 294 5.05 -12.55 -6.00
C LYS A 294 3.89 -12.85 -5.05
N THR A 295 3.59 -11.95 -4.12
CA THR A 295 2.49 -12.12 -3.15
C THR A 295 1.10 -11.90 -3.75
N PHE A 296 0.97 -11.32 -4.95
CA PHE A 296 -0.28 -11.21 -5.71
C PHE A 296 -0.61 -12.54 -6.42
N ALA A 297 -0.45 -13.65 -5.70
CA ALA A 297 -0.76 -14.99 -6.17
C ALA A 297 -2.29 -15.23 -6.21
N PRO A 298 -2.75 -16.30 -6.88
CA PRO A 298 -4.14 -16.73 -6.80
C PRO A 298 -4.56 -16.97 -5.34
N ASN A 299 -5.83 -16.71 -5.02
CA ASN A 299 -6.42 -16.92 -3.68
C ASN A 299 -5.80 -16.14 -2.51
N VAL A 300 -4.84 -15.27 -2.74
CA VAL A 300 -4.36 -14.35 -1.71
C VAL A 300 -5.29 -13.13 -1.67
N PRO A 301 -5.96 -12.85 -0.53
CA PRO A 301 -6.69 -11.62 -0.34
C PRO A 301 -5.76 -10.42 -0.52
N ARG A 302 -6.24 -9.39 -1.19
CA ARG A 302 -5.42 -8.22 -1.54
C ARG A 302 -6.20 -6.94 -1.38
N GLN A 303 -5.48 -5.87 -1.08
CA GLN A 303 -5.96 -4.49 -1.07
C GLN A 303 -5.49 -3.77 -2.32
N PHE A 304 -6.29 -2.81 -2.78
CA PHE A 304 -5.83 -1.79 -3.70
C PHE A 304 -6.03 -0.41 -3.11
N LYS A 305 -5.22 0.54 -3.58
CA LYS A 305 -5.21 1.91 -3.07
C LYS A 305 -5.00 2.91 -4.19
N ARG A 306 -5.45 4.14 -3.93
CA ARG A 306 -5.01 5.34 -4.63
C ARG A 306 -4.47 6.36 -3.65
N VAL A 307 -3.47 7.14 -4.07
CA VAL A 307 -2.73 8.06 -3.23
C VAL A 307 -2.41 9.34 -3.97
N ASN A 308 -2.55 10.47 -3.26
CA ASN A 308 -1.95 11.76 -3.61
C ASN A 308 -0.97 12.12 -2.47
N ALA A 309 0.29 12.40 -2.79
CA ALA A 309 1.31 12.60 -1.76
C ALA A 309 2.32 13.71 -2.09
N ILE A 310 2.88 14.25 -1.01
CA ILE A 310 4.14 14.97 -0.92
C ILE A 310 5.09 14.07 -0.09
N ASP A 311 5.95 13.35 -0.79
CA ASP A 311 6.95 12.44 -0.23
C ASP A 311 8.21 13.21 0.15
N GLN A 312 8.75 13.00 1.35
CA GLN A 312 9.96 13.67 1.79
C GLN A 312 11.17 12.76 1.65
N PHE A 313 12.13 13.17 0.84
CA PHE A 313 13.31 12.39 0.50
C PHE A 313 14.08 11.96 1.76
N GLY A 314 14.30 10.66 1.94
CA GLY A 314 15.05 10.10 3.08
C GLY A 314 14.34 10.20 4.45
N ASN A 315 13.04 10.53 4.47
CA ASN A 315 12.27 10.73 5.70
C ASN A 315 11.30 9.58 6.03
N GLU A 316 11.37 8.47 5.29
CA GLU A 316 10.48 7.32 5.48
C GLU A 316 10.54 6.79 6.92
N GLY A 317 9.36 6.63 7.56
CA GLY A 317 9.24 6.15 8.93
C GLY A 317 9.64 7.17 10.02
N LYS A 318 10.02 8.39 9.66
CA LYS A 318 10.35 9.48 10.59
C LYS A 318 9.21 10.51 10.66
N PRO A 319 9.12 11.32 11.72
CA PRO A 319 8.17 12.43 11.76
C PRO A 319 8.30 13.32 10.52
N VAL A 320 7.16 13.74 9.97
CA VAL A 320 7.14 14.68 8.85
C VAL A 320 7.87 15.96 9.23
N GLN A 321 8.59 16.51 8.26
CA GLN A 321 9.26 17.80 8.42
C GLN A 321 8.34 18.90 7.87
N PRO A 322 8.20 20.06 8.55
CA PRO A 322 7.39 21.16 8.07
C PRO A 322 7.84 21.64 6.68
N THR A 323 6.90 21.89 5.77
CA THR A 323 7.18 22.35 4.40
C THR A 323 6.07 23.26 3.88
N LYS A 324 6.42 24.21 3.01
CA LYS A 324 5.47 25.02 2.24
C LYS A 324 5.08 24.37 0.91
N ALA A 325 5.60 23.18 0.62
CA ALA A 325 5.27 22.46 -0.60
C ALA A 325 3.76 22.14 -0.64
N GLU A 326 3.16 22.25 -1.81
CA GLU A 326 1.75 21.95 -2.03
C GLU A 326 1.53 21.34 -3.42
N VAL A 327 0.52 20.49 -3.55
CA VAL A 327 0.01 20.05 -4.85
C VAL A 327 -1.50 20.23 -4.87
N THR A 328 -1.98 21.03 -5.82
CA THR A 328 -3.37 21.47 -5.87
C THR A 328 -3.99 21.22 -7.24
N GLY A 329 -5.33 21.14 -7.29
CA GLY A 329 -6.08 20.93 -8.53
C GLY A 329 -6.09 19.49 -9.03
N ALA A 330 -5.57 18.53 -8.27
CA ALA A 330 -5.67 17.12 -8.62
C ALA A 330 -7.09 16.62 -8.38
N GLU A 331 -7.64 15.87 -9.33
CA GLU A 331 -9.00 15.36 -9.24
C GLU A 331 -9.10 13.95 -9.83
N TRP A 332 -9.47 12.98 -9.01
CA TRP A 332 -9.91 11.69 -9.49
C TRP A 332 -11.33 11.86 -10.02
N LEU A 333 -11.50 11.87 -11.34
CA LEU A 333 -12.79 11.97 -12.01
C LEU A 333 -13.62 10.70 -11.86
N GLN A 334 -12.94 9.57 -11.67
CA GLN A 334 -13.53 8.28 -11.30
C GLN A 334 -12.46 7.34 -10.76
N THR A 335 -12.85 6.43 -9.87
CA THR A 335 -12.01 5.34 -9.36
C THR A 335 -12.87 4.10 -9.16
N PHE A 336 -12.42 2.98 -9.73
CA PHE A 336 -13.07 1.69 -9.60
C PHE A 336 -12.09 0.63 -9.11
N LEU A 337 -12.54 -0.20 -8.19
CA LEU A 337 -11.93 -1.49 -7.86
C LEU A 337 -12.39 -2.51 -8.90
N MET A 338 -11.51 -3.45 -9.25
CA MET A 338 -11.84 -4.54 -10.17
C MET A 338 -12.05 -5.83 -9.40
N ARG A 339 -13.08 -6.60 -9.77
CA ARG A 339 -13.36 -7.94 -9.22
C ARG A 339 -13.69 -8.92 -10.34
N GLY A 340 -13.06 -10.09 -10.31
CA GLY A 340 -13.14 -11.09 -11.40
C GLY A 340 -11.92 -11.05 -12.32
N ALA A 341 -11.91 -11.88 -13.35
CA ALA A 341 -10.73 -12.11 -14.20
C ALA A 341 -10.91 -11.56 -15.62
N GLY A 342 -9.81 -11.13 -16.22
CA GLY A 342 -9.76 -10.74 -17.63
C GLY A 342 -10.62 -9.53 -17.98
N ALA A 343 -11.11 -9.51 -19.22
CA ALA A 343 -11.93 -8.42 -19.75
C ALA A 343 -13.30 -8.31 -19.08
N ASP A 344 -13.80 -9.39 -18.47
CA ASP A 344 -15.10 -9.46 -17.81
C ASP A 344 -15.05 -9.02 -16.34
N ALA A 345 -13.88 -8.58 -15.86
CA ALA A 345 -13.75 -8.07 -14.50
C ALA A 345 -14.68 -6.88 -14.28
N LYS A 346 -15.54 -7.00 -13.26
CA LYS A 346 -16.49 -5.95 -12.88
C LYS A 346 -15.73 -4.76 -12.33
N GLN A 347 -16.05 -3.56 -12.83
CA GLN A 347 -15.61 -2.30 -12.26
C GLN A 347 -16.63 -1.85 -11.21
N ILE A 348 -16.18 -1.73 -9.96
CA ILE A 348 -17.01 -1.41 -8.81
C ILE A 348 -16.51 -0.08 -8.24
N PRO A 349 -17.36 0.96 -8.10
CA PRO A 349 -16.91 2.26 -7.61
C PRO A 349 -16.18 2.17 -6.28
N MET A 350 -15.03 2.85 -6.16
CA MET A 350 -14.31 2.97 -4.89
C MET A 350 -14.92 4.10 -4.05
N ASP A 351 -16.17 3.91 -3.62
CA ASP A 351 -16.90 4.85 -2.76
C ASP A 351 -16.51 4.71 -1.28
N LYS A 352 -17.06 5.58 -0.42
CA LYS A 352 -16.73 5.65 1.02
C LYS A 352 -17.02 4.36 1.80
N THR A 353 -17.85 3.46 1.28
CA THR A 353 -18.12 2.15 1.90
C THR A 353 -17.06 1.11 1.57
N ARG A 354 -16.18 1.39 0.60
CA ARG A 354 -15.17 0.45 0.07
C ARG A 354 -13.74 0.87 0.31
N PHE A 355 -13.49 1.97 1.01
CA PHE A 355 -12.15 2.35 1.41
C PHE A 355 -12.05 2.91 2.83
N THR A 356 -10.89 2.73 3.44
CA THR A 356 -10.47 3.48 4.63
C THR A 356 -9.89 4.83 4.20
N ASP A 357 -10.40 5.93 4.77
CA ASP A 357 -9.87 7.28 4.54
C ASP A 357 -8.64 7.52 5.42
N MET A 358 -7.46 7.67 4.80
CA MET A 358 -6.25 8.07 5.49
C MET A 358 -5.82 9.46 5.03
N ARG A 359 -5.71 10.39 5.98
CA ARG A 359 -5.21 11.76 5.77
C ARG A 359 -4.03 12.00 6.69
N CYS A 360 -2.84 11.93 6.13
CA CYS A 360 -1.60 11.87 6.88
C CYS A 360 -0.73 13.09 6.58
N PRO A 361 0.04 13.58 7.56
CA PRO A 361 0.09 13.15 8.96
C PRO A 361 -1.14 13.57 9.78
N ASN A 362 -1.90 14.56 9.29
CA ASN A 362 -3.12 15.10 9.88
C ASN A 362 -4.10 15.48 8.75
N GLY A 363 -5.41 15.39 9.04
CA GLY A 363 -6.48 15.83 8.14
C GLY A 363 -6.42 17.31 7.74
N SER A 364 -5.84 18.19 8.57
CA SER A 364 -5.72 19.62 8.26
C SER A 364 -4.78 19.94 7.08
N ASN A 365 -3.92 18.99 6.69
CA ASN A 365 -3.04 19.10 5.53
C ASN A 365 -3.73 18.66 4.22
N ILE A 366 -4.93 18.09 4.29
CA ILE A 366 -5.57 17.39 3.18
C ILE A 366 -7.00 17.92 2.97
N VAL A 367 -7.22 18.59 1.85
CA VAL A 367 -8.56 19.03 1.44
C VAL A 367 -9.13 18.00 0.46
N VAL A 368 -10.25 17.38 0.82
CA VAL A 368 -10.97 16.42 -0.02
C VAL A 368 -12.37 16.94 -0.28
N ASN A 369 -12.71 17.11 -1.56
CA ASN A 369 -14.06 17.42 -2.01
C ASN A 369 -14.57 16.26 -2.87
N VAL A 370 -15.63 15.58 -2.43
CA VAL A 370 -16.27 14.51 -3.21
C VAL A 370 -17.03 15.17 -4.36
N THR A 371 -16.66 14.86 -5.61
CA THR A 371 -17.25 15.48 -6.81
C THR A 371 -18.33 14.59 -7.43
N ASP A 372 -18.19 13.27 -7.35
CA ASP A 372 -19.20 12.29 -7.75
C ASP A 372 -18.99 10.98 -6.96
N ALA A 373 -19.79 10.78 -5.91
CA ALA A 373 -19.67 9.61 -5.05
C ALA A 373 -19.95 8.29 -5.78
N ALA A 374 -20.84 8.29 -6.79
CA ALA A 374 -21.22 7.10 -7.53
C ALA A 374 -20.07 6.57 -8.42
N LYS A 375 -19.07 7.41 -8.69
CA LYS A 375 -17.86 7.05 -9.44
C LYS A 375 -16.60 7.00 -8.59
N GLY A 376 -16.72 7.16 -7.27
CA GLY A 376 -15.54 7.29 -6.38
C GLY A 376 -14.70 8.52 -6.71
N ALA A 377 -15.32 9.60 -7.22
CA ALA A 377 -14.63 10.80 -7.68
C ALA A 377 -14.40 11.80 -6.53
N GLU A 378 -13.17 12.30 -6.46
CA GLU A 378 -12.73 13.24 -5.42
C GLU A 378 -11.68 14.21 -5.97
N LYS A 379 -11.87 15.49 -5.69
CA LYS A 379 -10.82 16.51 -5.79
C LYS A 379 -9.99 16.51 -4.52
N ILE A 380 -8.68 16.43 -4.66
CA ILE A 380 -7.73 16.31 -3.54
C ILE A 380 -6.61 17.33 -3.69
N ASP A 381 -6.47 18.17 -2.68
CA ASP A 381 -5.32 19.06 -2.52
C ASP A 381 -4.52 18.63 -1.28
N VAL A 382 -3.19 18.62 -1.40
CA VAL A 382 -2.26 18.23 -0.32
C VAL A 382 -1.34 19.41 -0.04
N PHE A 383 -1.26 19.80 1.23
CA PHE A 383 -0.46 20.92 1.70
C PHE A 383 0.52 20.47 2.78
N GLY A 384 1.79 20.85 2.67
CA GLY A 384 2.77 20.65 3.73
C GLY A 384 2.53 21.51 4.97
N THR A 385 1.93 22.69 4.76
CA THR A 385 1.46 23.59 5.82
C THR A 385 -0.06 23.60 5.81
N PRO A 386 -0.74 23.35 6.95
CA PRO A 386 -2.19 23.34 6.99
C PRO A 386 -2.79 24.62 6.42
N LYS A 387 -3.81 24.47 5.58
CA LYS A 387 -4.61 25.61 5.12
C LYS A 387 -5.50 26.03 6.28
N LYS A 388 -5.35 27.28 6.74
CA LYS A 388 -6.22 27.87 7.77
C LYS A 388 -7.66 27.97 7.28
#